data_AF-A0A518H145-F1
#
_entry.id   AF-A0A518H145-F1
#
_cell.length_a   1.000
_cell.length_b   1.000
_cell.length_c   1.000
_cell.angle_alpha   90.00
_cell.angle_beta   90.00
_cell.angle_gamma   90.00
#
_symmetry.space_group_name_H-M   'P 1'
#
loop_
_entity.id
_entity.type
_entity.pdbx_description
1 polymer ?
#
loop_
_entity_poly.entity_id
_entity_poly.type
_entity_poly.pdbx_seq_one_letter_code
_entity_poly.pdbx_strand_id
1 'polypeptide(L)'
;MSIGSTLALIALASAAVVPDDGGRTLRGRVVDESGTPVAGAEVAPYWFANGSHRKPDGSAFDLSDPEELRRFWGDLGRMEPSSSTLTATDDDGAFFLELGRRTHHVLVLDGDRRRGAVGLIPVGGLGDEPIEIRLRPLVRVRGRMALPGGGRPDWTHIYTMLPDDPTRPVDSTRVAGCGSFSSEFEMLLPPGDYRFNAYGISEAESDVIDVRVLDAPSIHLTGAEPEVDLGTLTLSPVPPREQQIAEAAADGFSGDYREHYGRRPPRIEAVAGRGIDADAQPWDFPGKWVLIVFWGFDCPSCLIDHMPELIAFHEEHGDRLDRFQVLSVFIDTEGEVATVPEFERRLRPFVEHVWDGKDLPFPVLIDPSLRSWSSYSLDGFPTVLLIDPEGHLVEGDLSTLGDRLSD
;
A
#
# COMPACT_ATOMS: atom_id res chain seq x y z
N MET A 1 0.78 -24.22 -2.43
CA MET A 1 -0.39 -23.50 -2.96
C MET A 1 -0.31 -23.56 -4.48
N SER A 2 -1.44 -23.44 -5.19
CA SER A 2 -1.47 -23.49 -6.66
C SER A 2 -1.31 -22.07 -7.21
N ILE A 3 -0.68 -21.95 -8.40
CA ILE A 3 -0.57 -20.76 -9.28
C ILE A 3 -1.76 -19.78 -9.16
N GLY A 4 -2.99 -20.31 -9.01
CA GLY A 4 -4.19 -19.49 -8.83
C GLY A 4 -4.28 -18.64 -7.55
N SER A 5 -3.51 -18.95 -6.49
CA SER A 5 -3.71 -18.36 -5.16
C SER A 5 -3.10 -16.95 -5.06
N THR A 6 -1.85 -16.77 -5.53
CA THR A 6 -1.20 -15.45 -5.54
C THR A 6 -1.74 -14.55 -6.64
N LEU A 7 -2.04 -15.10 -7.82
CA LEU A 7 -2.66 -14.36 -8.93
C LEU A 7 -4.02 -13.76 -8.53
N ALA A 8 -4.85 -14.51 -7.79
CA ALA A 8 -6.10 -14.01 -7.22
C ALA A 8 -5.85 -12.92 -6.17
N LEU A 9 -4.92 -13.11 -5.24
CA LEU A 9 -4.55 -12.13 -4.21
C LEU A 9 -4.07 -10.82 -4.81
N ILE A 10 -3.28 -10.85 -5.90
CA ILE A 10 -2.75 -9.65 -6.55
C ILE A 10 -3.86 -8.90 -7.31
N ALA A 11 -4.68 -9.61 -8.10
CA ALA A 11 -5.77 -8.98 -8.83
C ALA A 11 -6.90 -8.48 -7.91
N LEU A 12 -7.11 -9.14 -6.77
CA LEU A 12 -8.02 -8.68 -5.70
C LEU A 12 -7.41 -7.54 -4.86
N ALA A 13 -6.10 -7.55 -4.59
CA ALA A 13 -5.41 -6.45 -3.92
C ALA A 13 -5.37 -5.17 -4.77
N SER A 14 -5.35 -5.30 -6.10
CA SER A 14 -5.59 -4.19 -7.03
C SER A 14 -6.98 -3.59 -6.87
N ALA A 15 -7.99 -4.42 -6.58
CA ALA A 15 -9.40 -4.03 -6.44
C ALA A 15 -9.79 -3.59 -5.02
N ALA A 16 -8.98 -3.92 -4.03
CA ALA A 16 -9.25 -3.69 -2.62
C ALA A 16 -8.99 -2.22 -2.25
N VAL A 17 -9.85 -1.32 -2.75
CA VAL A 17 -10.33 -0.22 -1.93
C VAL A 17 -11.28 -0.89 -0.93
N VAL A 18 -10.72 -1.49 0.13
CA VAL A 18 -11.53 -2.01 1.24
C VAL A 18 -12.30 -0.79 1.78
N PRO A 19 -13.64 -0.83 1.84
CA PRO A 19 -14.41 0.18 2.53
C PRO A 19 -13.96 0.15 3.99
N ASP A 20 -13.25 1.18 4.42
CA ASP A 20 -12.93 1.41 5.81
C ASP A 20 -14.14 2.08 6.48
N ASP A 21 -14.43 1.73 7.73
CA ASP A 21 -15.52 2.34 8.49
C ASP A 21 -15.18 3.82 8.72
N GLY A 22 -16.00 4.72 8.15
CA GLY A 22 -15.76 6.18 8.19
C GLY A 22 -15.79 6.87 6.82
N GLY A 23 -16.45 6.26 5.83
CA GLY A 23 -16.55 6.78 4.45
C GLY A 23 -16.90 8.26 4.36
N ARG A 24 -16.20 8.96 3.46
CA ARG A 24 -16.46 10.37 3.16
C ARG A 24 -17.27 10.46 1.87
N THR A 25 -18.36 11.21 1.87
CA THR A 25 -19.17 11.41 0.67
C THR A 25 -18.58 12.50 -0.22
N LEU A 26 -18.10 12.13 -1.41
CA LEU A 26 -17.72 13.06 -2.47
C LEU A 26 -18.93 13.50 -3.27
N ARG A 27 -19.15 14.81 -3.31
CA ARG A 27 -20.08 15.47 -4.22
C ARG A 27 -19.28 16.16 -5.31
N GLY A 28 -19.69 15.98 -6.55
CA GLY A 28 -19.06 16.70 -7.64
C GLY A 28 -19.95 16.89 -8.84
N ARG A 29 -19.44 17.66 -9.79
CA ARG A 29 -20.07 17.93 -11.08
C ARG A 29 -19.03 17.76 -12.19
N VAL A 30 -19.37 16.97 -13.19
CA VAL A 30 -18.53 16.73 -14.35
C VAL A 30 -18.99 17.60 -15.50
N VAL A 31 -18.05 18.32 -16.10
CA VAL A 31 -18.29 19.20 -17.25
C VAL A 31 -17.27 18.94 -18.34
N ASP A 32 -17.62 19.26 -19.58
CA ASP A 32 -16.68 19.26 -20.70
C ASP A 32 -15.78 20.50 -20.70
N GLU A 33 -14.90 20.62 -21.70
CA GLU A 33 -13.99 21.76 -21.85
C GLU A 33 -14.71 23.12 -21.89
N SER A 34 -15.94 23.17 -22.40
CA SER A 34 -16.76 24.39 -22.48
C SER A 34 -17.50 24.72 -21.19
N GLY A 35 -17.51 23.80 -20.22
CA GLY A 35 -18.28 23.92 -18.97
C GLY A 35 -19.70 23.36 -19.08
N THR A 36 -20.01 22.63 -20.15
CA THR A 36 -21.31 21.97 -20.31
C THR A 36 -21.33 20.67 -19.51
N PRO A 37 -22.41 20.37 -18.75
CA PRO A 37 -22.56 19.11 -18.04
C PRO A 37 -22.36 17.88 -18.93
N VAL A 38 -21.69 16.86 -18.39
CA VAL A 38 -21.52 15.56 -19.05
C VAL A 38 -22.32 14.52 -18.29
N ALA A 39 -23.41 14.05 -18.91
CA ALA A 39 -24.25 12.99 -18.38
C ALA A 39 -23.65 11.60 -18.65
N GLY A 40 -23.84 10.66 -17.72
CA GLY A 40 -23.37 9.28 -17.85
C GLY A 40 -21.84 9.12 -17.85
N ALA A 41 -21.09 10.13 -17.39
CA ALA A 41 -19.66 9.97 -17.12
C ALA A 41 -19.49 9.08 -15.88
N GLU A 42 -18.63 8.08 -15.98
CA GLU A 42 -18.38 7.14 -14.89
C GLU A 42 -17.26 7.67 -14.00
N VAL A 43 -17.47 7.60 -12.69
CA VAL A 43 -16.58 8.11 -11.65
C VAL A 43 -16.23 6.95 -10.72
N ALA A 44 -14.94 6.66 -10.60
CA ALA A 44 -14.45 5.63 -9.69
C ALA A 44 -13.03 5.96 -9.19
N PRO A 45 -12.65 5.49 -7.99
CA PRO A 45 -11.31 5.72 -7.44
C PRO A 45 -10.24 4.82 -8.09
N TYR A 46 -10.66 3.75 -8.74
CA TYR A 46 -9.76 2.78 -9.38
C TYR A 46 -10.37 2.15 -10.63
N TRP A 47 -9.51 1.92 -11.63
CA TRP A 47 -9.89 1.41 -12.94
C TRP A 47 -9.01 0.25 -13.38
N PHE A 48 -9.59 -0.68 -14.14
CA PHE A 48 -8.84 -1.68 -14.88
C PHE A 48 -8.67 -1.24 -16.32
N ALA A 49 -7.45 -1.40 -16.85
CA ALA A 49 -7.14 -1.24 -18.27
C ALA A 49 -7.17 -2.61 -19.01
N ASN A 50 -7.96 -3.54 -18.49
CA ASN A 50 -8.19 -4.90 -19.00
C ASN A 50 -9.69 -5.18 -19.23
N GLY A 51 -10.52 -4.14 -19.22
CA GLY A 51 -11.97 -4.27 -19.29
C GLY A 51 -12.62 -4.60 -17.94
N SER A 52 -13.86 -5.07 -18.02
CA SER A 52 -14.68 -5.33 -16.84
C SER A 52 -14.22 -6.62 -16.16
N HIS A 53 -14.15 -6.60 -14.83
CA HIS A 53 -14.00 -7.79 -14.00
C HIS A 53 -15.26 -8.69 -14.02
N ARG A 54 -16.31 -8.27 -14.75
CA ARG A 54 -17.50 -9.10 -15.03
C ARG A 54 -17.48 -9.64 -16.46
N LYS A 55 -17.92 -10.88 -16.58
CA LYS A 55 -18.20 -11.54 -17.85
C LYS A 55 -19.45 -10.93 -18.51
N PRO A 56 -19.67 -11.18 -19.82
CA PRO A 56 -20.88 -10.70 -20.52
C PRO A 56 -22.21 -11.18 -19.93
N ASP A 57 -22.21 -12.28 -19.18
CA ASP A 57 -23.38 -12.81 -18.47
C ASP A 57 -23.60 -12.15 -17.09
N GLY A 58 -22.72 -11.23 -16.68
CA GLY A 58 -22.77 -10.50 -15.43
C GLY A 58 -22.05 -11.17 -14.25
N SER A 59 -21.58 -12.43 -14.39
CA SER A 59 -20.80 -13.09 -13.35
C SER A 59 -19.41 -12.45 -13.23
N ALA A 60 -18.79 -12.52 -12.05
CA ALA A 60 -17.38 -12.13 -11.91
C ALA A 60 -16.47 -13.17 -12.60
N PHE A 61 -15.29 -12.74 -13.06
CA PHE A 61 -14.19 -13.67 -13.36
C PHE A 61 -13.67 -14.30 -12.05
N ASP A 62 -13.38 -15.60 -12.09
CA ASP A 62 -12.58 -16.27 -11.07
C ASP A 62 -11.10 -16.01 -11.38
N LEU A 63 -10.54 -15.02 -10.69
CA LEU A 63 -9.15 -14.61 -10.89
C LEU A 63 -8.15 -15.65 -10.35
N SER A 64 -8.62 -16.71 -9.67
CA SER A 64 -7.81 -17.86 -9.29
C SER A 64 -7.72 -18.92 -10.40
N ASP A 65 -8.61 -18.88 -11.40
CA ASP A 65 -8.52 -19.73 -12.58
C ASP A 65 -7.58 -19.07 -13.62
N PRO A 66 -6.44 -19.70 -13.97
CA PRO A 66 -5.50 -19.15 -14.95
C PRO A 66 -6.10 -18.91 -16.33
N GLU A 67 -7.11 -19.66 -16.77
CA GLU A 67 -7.78 -19.42 -18.04
C GLU A 67 -8.68 -18.19 -17.99
N GLU A 68 -9.44 -18.03 -16.91
CA GLU A 68 -10.29 -16.86 -16.71
C GLU A 68 -9.47 -15.59 -16.54
N LEU A 69 -8.35 -15.67 -15.81
CA LEU A 69 -7.42 -14.56 -15.67
C LEU A 69 -6.77 -14.17 -16.99
N ARG A 70 -6.36 -15.14 -17.82
CA ARG A 70 -5.84 -14.86 -19.17
C ARG A 70 -6.87 -14.18 -20.06
N ARG A 71 -8.15 -14.54 -19.94
CA ARG A 71 -9.23 -13.88 -20.69
C ARG A 71 -9.42 -12.45 -20.22
N PHE A 72 -9.42 -12.23 -18.91
CA PHE A 72 -9.53 -10.88 -18.34
C PHE A 72 -8.33 -10.01 -18.77
N TRP A 73 -7.10 -10.44 -18.52
CA TRP A 73 -5.88 -9.68 -18.87
C TRP A 73 -5.59 -9.61 -20.37
N GLY A 74 -6.41 -10.21 -21.23
CA GLY A 74 -6.25 -10.16 -22.69
C GLY A 74 -6.79 -8.89 -23.36
N ASP A 75 -7.69 -8.14 -22.70
CA ASP A 75 -8.37 -6.97 -23.28
C ASP A 75 -7.64 -5.65 -22.94
N LEU A 76 -6.38 -5.55 -23.37
CA LEU A 76 -5.49 -4.41 -23.06
C LEU A 76 -6.07 -3.06 -23.53
N GLY A 77 -5.92 -2.03 -22.71
CA GLY A 77 -6.32 -0.66 -23.03
C GLY A 77 -7.81 -0.36 -22.80
N ARG A 78 -8.63 -1.38 -22.55
CA ARG A 78 -10.05 -1.18 -22.25
C ARG A 78 -10.24 -0.70 -20.82
N MET A 79 -10.54 0.58 -20.65
CA MET A 79 -10.76 1.19 -19.34
C MET A 79 -12.18 0.91 -18.81
N GLU A 80 -12.28 0.22 -17.68
CA GLU A 80 -13.53 0.01 -16.93
C GLU A 80 -13.31 0.21 -15.42
N PRO A 81 -14.28 0.78 -14.69
CA PRO A 81 -14.16 0.99 -13.25
C PRO A 81 -14.19 -0.33 -12.47
N SER A 82 -13.51 -0.38 -11.31
CA SER A 82 -13.69 -1.50 -10.38
C SER A 82 -15.06 -1.42 -9.68
N SER A 83 -15.74 -2.56 -9.48
CA SER A 83 -17.17 -2.59 -9.07
C SER A 83 -17.49 -2.22 -7.63
N SER A 84 -16.50 -2.07 -6.74
CA SER A 84 -16.80 -1.85 -5.33
C SER A 84 -17.27 -0.44 -5.03
N THR A 85 -16.83 0.55 -5.83
CA THR A 85 -17.06 1.98 -5.53
C THR A 85 -17.13 2.78 -6.85
N LEU A 86 -18.27 2.80 -7.52
CA LEU A 86 -18.47 3.59 -8.74
C LEU A 86 -19.83 4.28 -8.76
N THR A 87 -19.90 5.39 -9.49
CA THR A 87 -21.14 6.08 -9.79
C THR A 87 -21.10 6.61 -11.23
N ALA A 88 -22.24 7.04 -11.74
CA ALA A 88 -22.34 7.73 -13.02
C ALA A 88 -23.04 9.08 -12.80
N THR A 89 -22.64 10.07 -13.58
CA THR A 89 -23.24 11.41 -13.50
C THR A 89 -24.67 11.43 -14.04
N ASP A 90 -25.50 12.27 -13.43
CA ASP A 90 -26.84 12.57 -13.93
C ASP A 90 -26.83 13.56 -15.12
N ASP A 91 -28.02 13.96 -15.59
CA ASP A 91 -28.19 14.89 -16.72
C ASP A 91 -27.57 16.28 -16.46
N ASP A 92 -27.42 16.68 -15.19
CA ASP A 92 -26.78 17.94 -14.78
C ASP A 92 -25.26 17.78 -14.56
N GLY A 93 -24.73 16.58 -14.85
CA GLY A 93 -23.34 16.20 -14.65
C GLY A 93 -23.00 15.93 -13.18
N ALA A 94 -23.97 15.94 -12.28
CA ALA A 94 -23.74 15.79 -10.85
C ALA A 94 -23.55 14.31 -10.48
N PHE A 95 -22.75 14.06 -9.46
CA PHE A 95 -22.53 12.72 -8.92
C PHE A 95 -22.32 12.74 -7.40
N PHE A 96 -22.53 11.57 -6.81
CA PHE A 96 -22.30 11.27 -5.41
C PHE A 96 -21.55 9.94 -5.33
N LEU A 97 -20.45 9.92 -4.58
CA LEU A 97 -19.62 8.73 -4.42
C LEU A 97 -19.12 8.63 -2.97
N GLU A 98 -19.35 7.49 -2.34
CA GLU A 98 -18.74 7.18 -1.05
C GLU A 98 -17.28 6.79 -1.24
N LEU A 99 -16.38 7.33 -0.44
CA LEU A 99 -14.95 7.10 -0.56
C LEU A 99 -14.36 6.52 0.71
N GLY A 100 -13.41 5.59 0.55
CA GLY A 100 -12.59 5.11 1.66
C GLY A 100 -11.73 6.22 2.25
N ARG A 101 -11.32 6.04 3.51
CA ARG A 101 -10.53 7.00 4.30
C ARG A 101 -9.23 7.44 3.60
N ARG A 102 -8.56 6.50 2.91
CA ARG A 102 -7.30 6.68 2.16
C ARG A 102 -7.48 7.13 0.70
N THR A 103 -8.70 7.37 0.24
CA THR A 103 -8.96 7.78 -1.15
C THR A 103 -8.96 9.30 -1.25
N HIS A 104 -8.08 9.84 -2.11
CA HIS A 104 -7.92 11.28 -2.32
C HIS A 104 -8.13 11.72 -3.77
N HIS A 105 -8.48 10.78 -4.65
CA HIS A 105 -8.71 11.04 -6.06
C HIS A 105 -9.83 10.17 -6.60
N VAL A 106 -10.37 10.60 -7.74
CA VAL A 106 -11.24 9.80 -8.61
C VAL A 106 -10.78 9.98 -10.05
N LEU A 107 -10.84 8.91 -10.85
CA LEU A 107 -10.75 9.00 -12.30
C LEU A 107 -12.15 9.01 -12.88
N VAL A 108 -12.41 9.99 -13.74
CA VAL A 108 -13.67 10.19 -14.45
C VAL A 108 -13.45 9.99 -15.93
N LEU A 109 -14.19 9.08 -16.55
CA LEU A 109 -14.18 8.89 -18.00
C LEU A 109 -15.60 9.05 -18.58
N ASP A 110 -15.72 9.63 -19.78
CA ASP A 110 -16.99 9.66 -20.49
C ASP A 110 -17.35 8.30 -21.10
N GLY A 111 -18.63 8.15 -21.49
CA GLY A 111 -19.19 6.87 -21.93
C GLY A 111 -18.58 6.30 -23.22
N ASP A 112 -17.97 7.14 -24.07
CA ASP A 112 -17.26 6.71 -25.28
C ASP A 112 -15.73 6.61 -25.09
N ARG A 113 -15.24 6.81 -23.85
CA ARG A 113 -13.82 6.73 -23.47
C ARG A 113 -12.93 7.62 -24.32
N ARG A 114 -13.39 8.84 -24.63
CA ARG A 114 -12.61 9.84 -25.38
C ARG A 114 -12.09 10.95 -24.50
N ARG A 115 -12.81 11.26 -23.42
CA ARG A 115 -12.44 12.32 -22.50
C ARG A 115 -12.45 11.81 -21.07
N GLY A 116 -11.58 12.38 -20.26
CA GLY A 116 -11.53 12.07 -18.84
C GLY A 116 -10.83 13.16 -18.05
N ALA A 117 -10.82 12.96 -16.73
CA ALA A 117 -10.07 13.80 -15.81
C ALA A 117 -9.81 13.04 -14.50
N VAL A 118 -8.72 13.40 -13.83
CA VAL A 118 -8.53 13.05 -12.42
C VAL A 118 -9.10 14.19 -11.58
N GLY A 119 -10.07 13.88 -10.74
CA GLY A 119 -10.56 14.78 -9.69
C GLY A 119 -9.77 14.56 -8.42
N LEU A 120 -9.06 15.59 -7.95
CA LEU A 120 -8.33 15.54 -6.69
C LEU A 120 -9.19 16.11 -5.56
N ILE A 121 -9.18 15.44 -4.42
CA ILE A 121 -9.85 15.87 -3.21
C ILE A 121 -8.94 16.87 -2.50
N PRO A 122 -9.44 18.01 -2.01
CA PRO A 122 -8.63 18.98 -1.27
C PRO A 122 -8.02 18.41 0.02
N VAL A 123 -6.84 18.90 0.39
CA VAL A 123 -6.23 18.58 1.69
C VAL A 123 -7.09 19.21 2.79
N GLY A 124 -7.38 18.46 3.85
CA GLY A 124 -8.34 18.87 4.90
C GLY A 124 -9.78 18.37 4.70
N GLY A 125 -10.06 17.68 3.58
CA GLY A 125 -11.31 16.95 3.37
C GLY A 125 -12.28 17.62 2.40
N LEU A 126 -13.51 17.14 2.42
CA LEU A 126 -14.59 17.56 1.54
C LEU A 126 -15.42 18.63 2.25
N GLY A 127 -15.49 19.82 1.67
CA GLY A 127 -16.45 20.83 2.09
C GLY A 127 -17.87 20.47 1.64
N ASP A 128 -18.84 21.34 1.95
CA ASP A 128 -20.23 21.18 1.49
C ASP A 128 -20.38 21.44 -0.02
N GLU A 129 -19.42 22.15 -0.62
CA GLU A 129 -19.44 22.52 -2.03
C GLU A 129 -18.99 21.35 -2.94
N PRO A 130 -19.75 21.02 -3.99
CA PRO A 130 -19.33 20.02 -4.97
C PRO A 130 -18.06 20.44 -5.71
N ILE A 131 -17.14 19.50 -5.93
CA ILE A 131 -15.98 19.75 -6.78
C ILE A 131 -16.39 19.73 -8.26
N GLU A 132 -15.89 20.67 -9.05
CA GLU A 132 -16.05 20.64 -10.51
C GLU A 132 -14.89 19.87 -11.14
N ILE A 133 -15.20 18.85 -11.94
CA ILE A 133 -14.23 18.02 -12.68
C ILE A 133 -14.42 18.27 -14.17
N ARG A 134 -13.39 18.80 -14.82
CA ARG A 134 -13.43 19.17 -16.24
C ARG A 134 -12.73 18.15 -17.11
N LEU A 135 -13.49 17.49 -17.98
CA LEU A 135 -12.95 16.45 -18.87
C LEU A 135 -12.09 17.05 -19.98
N ARG A 136 -11.01 16.32 -20.32
CA ARG A 136 -10.08 16.64 -21.42
C ARG A 136 -9.84 15.39 -22.27
N PRO A 137 -9.35 15.52 -23.52
CA PRO A 137 -9.09 14.38 -24.39
C PRO A 137 -8.11 13.42 -23.72
N LEU A 138 -8.43 12.13 -23.75
CA LEU A 138 -7.57 11.08 -23.20
C LEU A 138 -6.35 10.86 -24.10
N VAL A 139 -5.26 10.48 -23.46
CA VAL A 139 -4.03 10.05 -24.10
C VAL A 139 -3.92 8.54 -23.94
N ARG A 140 -3.69 7.83 -25.05
CA ARG A 140 -3.34 6.40 -25.00
C ARG A 140 -1.89 6.27 -24.55
N VAL A 141 -1.65 5.60 -23.44
CA VAL A 141 -0.32 5.27 -22.95
C VAL A 141 -0.08 3.78 -23.15
N ARG A 142 1.00 3.43 -23.83
CA ARG A 142 1.38 2.03 -24.09
C ARG A 142 2.86 1.77 -23.87
N GLY A 143 3.22 0.50 -23.76
CA GLY A 143 4.61 0.08 -23.67
C GLY A 143 4.74 -1.41 -23.42
N ARG A 144 5.96 -1.83 -23.08
CA ARG A 144 6.32 -3.23 -22.81
C ARG A 144 7.16 -3.36 -21.55
N MET A 145 7.24 -4.58 -21.03
CA MET A 145 8.09 -4.97 -19.91
C MET A 145 9.02 -6.11 -20.33
N ALA A 146 10.25 -6.11 -19.82
CA ALA A 146 11.24 -7.14 -20.15
C ALA A 146 12.20 -7.42 -18.98
N LEU A 147 12.75 -8.63 -18.94
CA LEU A 147 13.80 -9.02 -17.99
C LEU A 147 15.17 -8.40 -18.38
N PRO A 148 16.15 -8.35 -17.47
CA PRO A 148 17.49 -7.88 -17.81
C PRO A 148 18.13 -8.80 -18.85
N GLY A 149 18.71 -8.22 -19.90
CA GLY A 149 19.28 -9.00 -21.02
C GLY A 149 18.26 -9.46 -22.06
N GLY A 150 16.97 -9.13 -21.88
CA GLY A 150 15.89 -9.49 -22.80
C GLY A 150 15.12 -10.75 -22.35
N GLY A 151 14.02 -11.01 -23.03
CA GLY A 151 13.05 -12.02 -22.59
C GLY A 151 11.87 -11.40 -21.83
N ARG A 152 10.85 -12.21 -21.59
CA ARG A 152 9.61 -11.78 -20.95
C ARG A 152 9.39 -12.57 -19.65
N PRO A 153 8.90 -11.93 -18.59
CA PRO A 153 8.27 -12.63 -17.48
C PRO A 153 7.05 -13.43 -17.96
N ASP A 154 6.63 -14.41 -17.16
CA ASP A 154 5.45 -15.23 -17.50
C ASP A 154 4.15 -14.42 -17.40
N TRP A 155 4.09 -13.51 -16.45
CA TRP A 155 3.08 -12.46 -16.43
C TRP A 155 3.64 -11.19 -15.79
N THR A 156 2.97 -10.09 -16.09
CA THR A 156 3.33 -8.76 -15.61
C THR A 156 2.09 -7.98 -15.20
N HIS A 157 2.25 -7.05 -14.28
CA HIS A 157 1.23 -6.08 -13.92
C HIS A 157 1.88 -4.71 -13.74
N ILE A 158 1.17 -3.67 -14.18
CA ILE A 158 1.60 -2.28 -14.02
C ILE A 158 0.47 -1.47 -13.38
N TYR A 159 0.80 -0.72 -12.35
CA TYR A 159 -0.06 0.29 -11.77
C TYR A 159 0.27 1.66 -12.33
N THR A 160 -0.75 2.38 -12.74
CA THR A 160 -0.69 3.84 -12.90
C THR A 160 -0.97 4.47 -11.55
N MET A 161 -0.06 5.34 -11.12
CA MET A 161 -0.13 6.03 -9.85
C MET A 161 -0.05 7.54 -10.08
N LEU A 162 -0.74 8.31 -9.24
CA LEU A 162 -0.43 9.72 -9.08
C LEU A 162 0.96 9.87 -8.44
N PRO A 163 1.64 11.01 -8.64
CA PRO A 163 2.87 11.32 -7.92
C PRO A 163 2.67 11.25 -6.41
N ASP A 164 3.73 10.92 -5.69
CA ASP A 164 3.69 10.89 -4.22
C ASP A 164 3.39 12.30 -3.71
N ASP A 165 2.44 12.39 -2.77
CA ASP A 165 2.09 13.63 -2.09
C ASP A 165 2.57 13.53 -0.64
N PRO A 166 3.63 14.27 -0.23
CA PRO A 166 4.13 14.24 1.14
C PRO A 166 3.09 14.75 2.15
N THR A 167 2.07 15.47 1.71
CA THR A 167 0.95 15.90 2.57
C THR A 167 -0.10 14.81 2.80
N ARG A 168 0.02 13.69 2.08
CA ARG A 168 -0.89 12.53 2.12
C ARG A 168 -0.12 11.21 2.11
N PRO A 169 0.81 10.98 3.05
CA PRO A 169 1.76 9.88 2.98
C PRO A 169 1.11 8.49 3.16
N VAL A 170 -0.17 8.44 3.54
CA VAL A 170 -0.96 7.21 3.72
C VAL A 170 -2.09 7.06 2.70
N ASP A 171 -2.33 8.05 1.84
CA ASP A 171 -3.38 7.94 0.83
C ASP A 171 -2.94 7.04 -0.32
N SER A 172 -3.89 6.30 -0.90
CA SER A 172 -3.60 5.52 -2.12
C SER A 172 -3.42 6.47 -3.29
N THR A 173 -2.32 6.33 -4.03
CA THR A 173 -2.09 7.03 -5.30
C THR A 173 -2.46 6.20 -6.52
N ARG A 174 -2.89 4.93 -6.35
CA ARG A 174 -3.22 4.04 -7.48
C ARG A 174 -4.50 4.50 -8.19
N VAL A 175 -4.38 4.76 -9.50
CA VAL A 175 -5.48 5.20 -10.36
C VAL A 175 -6.00 4.06 -11.22
N ALA A 176 -5.10 3.27 -11.80
CA ALA A 176 -5.45 2.17 -12.68
C ALA A 176 -4.43 1.04 -12.63
N GLY A 177 -4.84 -0.14 -13.08
CA GLY A 177 -3.96 -1.30 -13.25
C GLY A 177 -4.15 -1.99 -14.59
N CYS A 178 -3.06 -2.52 -15.12
CA CYS A 178 -3.04 -3.32 -16.35
C CYS A 178 -2.22 -4.59 -16.10
N GLY A 179 -2.88 -5.75 -16.09
CA GLY A 179 -2.24 -7.06 -16.08
C GLY A 179 -2.02 -7.59 -17.50
N SER A 180 -0.99 -8.41 -17.70
CA SER A 180 -0.61 -8.89 -19.03
C SER A 180 0.24 -10.16 -19.00
N PHE A 181 -0.12 -11.15 -19.84
CA PHE A 181 0.69 -12.33 -20.15
C PHE A 181 1.57 -12.14 -21.39
N SER A 182 1.43 -11.03 -22.12
CA SER A 182 2.29 -10.69 -23.28
C SER A 182 3.43 -9.74 -22.90
N SER A 183 3.46 -9.27 -21.64
CA SER A 183 4.34 -8.20 -21.17
C SER A 183 4.14 -6.86 -21.90
N GLU A 184 2.94 -6.65 -22.46
CA GLU A 184 2.51 -5.39 -23.04
C GLU A 184 1.47 -4.73 -22.13
N PHE A 185 1.44 -3.41 -22.09
CA PHE A 185 0.41 -2.67 -21.38
C PHE A 185 -0.14 -1.55 -22.26
N GLU A 186 -1.43 -1.26 -22.09
CA GLU A 186 -2.11 -0.13 -22.70
C GLU A 186 -3.16 0.39 -21.72
N MET A 187 -3.38 1.71 -21.70
CA MET A 187 -4.37 2.39 -20.87
C MET A 187 -4.72 3.75 -21.46
N LEU A 188 -5.90 4.28 -21.13
CA LEU A 188 -6.30 5.65 -21.47
C LEU A 188 -6.22 6.51 -20.21
N LEU A 189 -5.42 7.57 -20.26
CA LEU A 189 -5.20 8.48 -19.14
C LEU A 189 -5.52 9.92 -19.54
N PRO A 190 -6.16 10.71 -18.68
CA PRO A 190 -6.33 12.13 -18.93
C PRO A 190 -4.99 12.88 -18.76
N PRO A 191 -4.87 14.11 -19.28
CA PRO A 191 -3.67 14.92 -19.09
C PRO A 191 -3.39 15.14 -17.59
N GLY A 192 -2.13 14.99 -17.19
CA GLY A 192 -1.69 15.00 -15.79
C GLY A 192 -0.32 14.35 -15.61
N ASP A 193 0.18 14.38 -14.37
CA ASP A 193 1.41 13.72 -13.97
C ASP A 193 1.12 12.33 -13.44
N TYR A 194 1.94 11.35 -13.84
CA TYR A 194 1.78 9.95 -13.44
C TYR A 194 3.12 9.29 -13.17
N ARG A 195 3.09 8.29 -12.28
CA ARG A 195 4.16 7.33 -12.04
C ARG A 195 3.68 5.92 -12.39
N PHE A 196 4.59 5.04 -12.79
CA PHE A 196 4.26 3.66 -13.08
C PHE A 196 5.06 2.70 -12.23
N ASN A 197 4.36 1.84 -11.49
CA ASN A 197 4.98 0.75 -10.74
C ASN A 197 4.63 -0.56 -11.43
N ALA A 198 5.65 -1.24 -11.96
CA ALA A 198 5.50 -2.48 -12.72
C ALA A 198 6.26 -3.62 -12.04
N TYR A 199 5.65 -4.80 -12.04
CA TYR A 199 6.22 -6.02 -11.49
C TYR A 199 5.72 -7.24 -12.24
N GLY A 200 6.31 -8.39 -11.98
CA GLY A 200 5.91 -9.65 -12.59
C GLY A 200 6.51 -10.85 -11.88
N ILE A 201 6.28 -12.00 -12.50
CA ILE A 201 6.89 -13.27 -12.12
C ILE A 201 7.70 -13.79 -13.30
N SER A 202 8.98 -14.08 -13.08
CA SER A 202 9.88 -14.57 -14.12
C SER A 202 9.78 -16.08 -14.36
N GLU A 203 9.26 -16.85 -13.40
CA GLU A 203 9.08 -18.30 -13.48
C GLU A 203 7.63 -18.74 -13.16
N ALA A 204 6.98 -19.46 -14.08
CA ALA A 204 5.55 -19.80 -14.00
C ALA A 204 5.17 -20.69 -12.81
N GLU A 205 6.14 -21.39 -12.23
CA GLU A 205 5.96 -22.24 -11.04
C GLU A 205 6.13 -21.45 -9.74
N SER A 206 6.67 -20.22 -9.81
CA SER A 206 6.76 -19.31 -8.68
C SER A 206 5.44 -18.59 -8.46
N ASP A 207 5.02 -18.57 -7.20
CA ASP A 207 3.87 -17.82 -6.70
C ASP A 207 4.28 -16.45 -6.14
N VAL A 208 5.53 -16.01 -6.37
CA VAL A 208 6.07 -14.79 -5.77
C VAL A 208 6.60 -13.82 -6.80
N ILE A 209 6.23 -12.54 -6.63
CA ILE A 209 6.76 -11.42 -7.40
C ILE A 209 8.28 -11.36 -7.16
N ASP A 210 9.05 -11.70 -8.19
CA ASP A 210 10.51 -11.81 -8.16
C ASP A 210 11.19 -10.75 -9.03
N VAL A 211 10.42 -9.98 -9.82
CA VAL A 211 10.93 -8.91 -10.67
C VAL A 211 10.05 -7.66 -10.60
N ARG A 212 10.67 -6.48 -10.58
CA ARG A 212 9.97 -5.19 -10.66
C ARG A 212 10.82 -4.10 -11.29
N VAL A 213 10.17 -3.02 -11.71
CA VAL A 213 10.86 -1.76 -12.01
C VAL A 213 11.32 -1.15 -10.69
N LEU A 214 12.63 -1.00 -10.52
CA LEU A 214 13.21 -0.34 -9.34
C LEU A 214 13.06 1.18 -9.42
N ASP A 215 13.27 1.75 -10.62
CA ASP A 215 13.11 3.17 -10.89
C ASP A 215 11.78 3.43 -11.59
N ALA A 216 10.70 3.52 -10.82
CA ALA A 216 9.35 3.74 -11.35
C ALA A 216 9.31 4.99 -12.27
N PRO A 217 9.10 4.85 -13.59
CA PRO A 217 9.13 5.99 -14.50
C PRO A 217 7.99 6.95 -14.19
N SER A 218 8.25 8.24 -14.43
CA SER A 218 7.27 9.31 -14.29
C SER A 218 7.10 10.03 -15.62
N ILE A 219 5.87 10.41 -15.96
CA ILE A 219 5.56 11.18 -17.17
C ILE A 219 4.59 12.32 -16.87
N HIS A 220 4.70 13.38 -17.69
CA HIS A 220 3.70 14.44 -17.76
C HIS A 220 2.94 14.34 -19.08
N LEU A 221 1.65 14.06 -19.02
CA LEU A 221 0.76 14.00 -20.17
C LEU A 221 0.12 15.37 -20.41
N THR A 222 0.43 16.00 -21.54
CA THR A 222 -0.09 17.33 -21.89
C THR A 222 -1.48 17.29 -22.54
N GLY A 223 -1.85 16.15 -23.14
CA GLY A 223 -3.04 16.02 -23.99
C GLY A 223 -2.86 16.53 -25.42
N ALA A 224 -1.69 17.07 -25.77
CA ALA A 224 -1.39 17.51 -27.14
C ALA A 224 -1.12 16.32 -28.08
N GLU A 225 -0.51 15.27 -27.54
CA GLU A 225 -0.27 14.01 -28.24
C GLU A 225 -1.37 13.00 -27.85
N PRO A 226 -2.09 12.41 -28.82
CA PRO A 226 -3.16 11.46 -28.53
C PRO A 226 -2.62 10.10 -28.05
N GLU A 227 -1.33 9.84 -28.24
CA GLU A 227 -0.67 8.59 -27.87
C GLU A 227 0.76 8.86 -27.41
N VAL A 228 1.18 8.17 -26.34
CA VAL A 228 2.54 8.17 -25.79
C VAL A 228 3.00 6.71 -25.62
N ASP A 229 4.17 6.41 -26.16
CA ASP A 229 4.83 5.10 -26.00
C ASP A 229 5.96 5.22 -24.96
N LEU A 230 5.85 4.48 -23.85
CA LEU A 230 6.86 4.43 -22.79
C LEU A 230 8.04 3.52 -23.14
N GLY A 231 7.99 2.85 -24.29
CA GLY A 231 9.01 1.90 -24.72
C GLY A 231 9.02 0.65 -23.83
N THR A 232 10.21 0.14 -23.53
CA THR A 232 10.39 -1.06 -22.74
C THR A 232 10.86 -0.70 -21.33
N LEU A 233 10.07 -1.07 -20.33
CA LEU A 233 10.44 -1.00 -18.93
C LEU A 233 11.23 -2.26 -18.54
N THR A 234 12.48 -2.08 -18.12
CA THR A 234 13.31 -3.19 -17.64
C THR A 234 12.91 -3.54 -16.20
N LEU A 235 12.53 -4.79 -15.97
CA LEU A 235 12.29 -5.33 -14.64
C LEU A 235 13.58 -5.90 -14.08
N SER A 236 13.95 -5.53 -12.87
CA SER A 236 15.10 -6.06 -12.16
C SER A 236 14.66 -7.14 -11.15
N PRO A 237 15.46 -8.18 -10.95
CA PRO A 237 15.24 -9.14 -9.87
C PRO A 237 15.19 -8.44 -8.52
N VAL A 238 14.20 -8.80 -7.72
CA VAL A 238 14.14 -8.49 -6.30
C VAL A 238 13.98 -9.83 -5.61
N PRO A 239 14.84 -10.18 -4.64
CA PRO A 239 14.58 -11.36 -3.84
C PRO A 239 13.17 -11.22 -3.26
N PRO A 240 12.29 -12.21 -3.47
CA PRO A 240 11.05 -12.32 -2.73
C PRO A 240 11.27 -12.03 -1.24
N ARG A 241 10.32 -11.34 -0.62
CA ARG A 241 10.32 -11.19 0.84
C ARG A 241 10.45 -12.56 1.52
N GLU A 242 9.74 -13.55 1.00
CA GLU A 242 9.78 -14.94 1.42
C GLU A 242 11.16 -15.57 1.22
N GLN A 243 11.87 -15.23 0.14
CA GLN A 243 13.25 -15.66 -0.06
C GLN A 243 14.18 -15.02 0.97
N GLN A 244 14.06 -13.71 1.22
CA GLN A 244 14.88 -13.03 2.23
C GLN A 244 14.63 -13.59 3.63
N ILE A 245 13.37 -13.89 3.97
CA ILE A 245 13.01 -14.57 5.21
C ILE A 245 13.62 -15.99 5.24
N ALA A 246 13.56 -16.74 4.14
CA ALA A 246 14.16 -18.07 4.05
C ALA A 246 15.70 -18.02 4.16
N GLU A 247 16.36 -17.01 3.58
CA GLU A 247 17.79 -16.75 3.71
C GLU A 247 18.14 -16.42 5.17
N ALA A 248 17.38 -15.55 5.83
CA ALA A 248 17.55 -15.26 7.24
C ALA A 248 17.38 -16.54 8.10
N ALA A 249 16.36 -17.34 7.83
CA ALA A 249 16.15 -18.63 8.50
C ALA A 249 17.33 -19.59 8.29
N ALA A 250 17.85 -19.68 7.06
CA ALA A 250 19.03 -20.49 6.72
C ALA A 250 20.31 -20.00 7.42
N ASP A 251 20.42 -18.70 7.65
CA ASP A 251 21.48 -18.07 8.45
C ASP A 251 21.31 -18.26 9.98
N GLY A 252 20.29 -19.01 10.41
CA GLY A 252 20.06 -19.36 11.81
C GLY A 252 19.04 -18.48 12.53
N PHE A 253 18.41 -17.53 11.84
CA PHE A 253 17.37 -16.66 12.39
C PHE A 253 15.98 -17.27 12.17
N SER A 254 15.76 -18.49 12.67
CA SER A 254 14.47 -19.18 12.59
C SER A 254 13.92 -19.45 13.99
N GLY A 255 12.61 -19.24 14.16
CA GLY A 255 11.91 -19.49 15.42
C GLY A 255 10.43 -19.16 15.29
N ASP A 256 9.70 -19.32 16.39
CA ASP A 256 8.32 -18.87 16.56
C ASP A 256 8.20 -18.30 17.96
N TYR A 257 7.88 -17.00 18.08
CA TYR A 257 7.79 -16.34 19.39
C TYR A 257 6.76 -17.04 20.30
N ARG A 258 5.75 -17.70 19.73
CA ARG A 258 4.68 -18.38 20.49
C ARG A 258 5.22 -19.53 21.33
N GLU A 259 6.35 -20.11 20.95
CA GLU A 259 7.00 -21.12 21.78
C GLU A 259 7.64 -20.51 23.04
N HIS A 260 7.82 -19.19 23.09
CA HIS A 260 8.55 -18.47 24.13
C HIS A 260 7.68 -17.92 25.27
N TYR A 261 6.38 -18.21 25.31
CA TYR A 261 5.56 -17.83 26.47
C TYR A 261 6.14 -18.41 27.78
N GLY A 262 6.26 -17.54 28.79
CA GLY A 262 6.86 -17.85 30.09
C GLY A 262 8.39 -17.88 30.11
N ARG A 263 9.06 -17.52 29.01
CA ARG A 263 10.53 -17.39 28.91
C ARG A 263 10.92 -16.14 28.12
N ARG A 264 12.21 -15.86 28.00
CA ARG A 264 12.69 -14.74 27.18
C ARG A 264 12.31 -14.96 25.71
N PRO A 265 11.84 -13.91 25.00
CA PRO A 265 11.54 -14.00 23.56
C PRO A 265 12.83 -14.22 22.74
N PRO A 266 12.72 -14.51 21.44
CA PRO A 266 13.86 -14.47 20.52
C PRO A 266 14.58 -13.11 20.58
N ARG A 267 15.85 -13.04 20.21
CA ARG A 267 16.54 -11.75 20.14
C ARG A 267 15.95 -10.89 19.02
N ILE A 268 15.84 -9.60 19.26
CA ILE A 268 15.58 -8.62 18.21
C ILE A 268 16.91 -8.33 17.52
N GLU A 269 16.89 -8.41 16.21
CA GLU A 269 18.01 -8.12 15.32
C GLU A 269 17.75 -6.76 14.66
N ALA A 270 18.63 -5.79 14.90
CA ALA A 270 18.54 -4.45 14.34
C ALA A 270 19.94 -3.92 14.01
N VAL A 271 20.02 -3.06 13.00
CA VAL A 271 21.29 -2.44 12.56
C VAL A 271 21.44 -1.00 13.06
N ALA A 272 20.34 -0.39 13.51
CA ALA A 272 20.31 0.95 14.06
C ALA A 272 19.22 1.08 15.14
N GLY A 273 19.39 2.05 16.03
CA GLY A 273 18.42 2.38 17.07
C GLY A 273 18.24 3.89 17.20
N ARG A 274 16.99 4.35 17.21
CA ARG A 274 16.61 5.74 17.51
C ARG A 274 16.27 5.85 18.98
N GLY A 275 17.02 6.70 19.70
CA GLY A 275 16.82 6.90 21.14
C GLY A 275 17.27 5.71 22.00
N ILE A 276 17.91 4.70 21.40
CA ILE A 276 18.45 3.51 22.05
C ILE A 276 19.58 2.89 21.22
N ASP A 277 20.42 2.07 21.84
CA ASP A 277 21.43 1.27 21.15
C ASP A 277 20.78 0.17 20.29
N ALA A 278 21.39 -0.16 19.15
CA ALA A 278 20.84 -1.10 18.18
C ALA A 278 20.78 -2.56 18.68
N ASP A 279 21.54 -2.91 19.73
CA ASP A 279 21.56 -4.24 20.32
C ASP A 279 20.60 -4.41 21.50
N ALA A 280 19.87 -3.36 21.88
CA ALA A 280 18.93 -3.37 23.00
C ALA A 280 17.85 -4.44 22.82
N GLN A 281 17.47 -5.05 23.94
CA GLN A 281 16.54 -6.15 24.00
C GLN A 281 15.42 -5.86 25.01
N PRO A 282 14.27 -6.56 24.92
CA PRO A 282 13.17 -6.31 25.83
C PRO A 282 13.50 -6.58 27.31
N TRP A 283 14.43 -7.51 27.59
CA TRP A 283 14.87 -7.81 28.97
C TRP A 283 15.91 -6.82 29.52
N ASP A 284 16.32 -5.80 28.77
CA ASP A 284 17.24 -4.76 29.25
C ASP A 284 16.52 -3.69 30.09
N PHE A 285 15.20 -3.84 30.29
CA PHE A 285 14.34 -2.97 31.10
C PHE A 285 13.80 -3.71 32.35
N PRO A 286 14.65 -4.18 33.28
CA PRO A 286 14.20 -4.97 34.41
C PRO A 286 13.24 -4.19 35.32
N GLY A 287 12.23 -4.87 35.83
CA GLY A 287 11.21 -4.26 36.70
C GLY A 287 10.13 -3.50 35.95
N LYS A 288 10.20 -3.42 34.62
CA LYS A 288 9.19 -2.78 33.76
C LYS A 288 8.44 -3.80 32.95
N TRP A 289 7.16 -3.54 32.72
CA TRP A 289 6.46 -4.15 31.60
C TRP A 289 7.00 -3.60 30.28
N VAL A 290 7.27 -4.46 29.28
CA VAL A 290 7.74 -3.99 27.97
C VAL A 290 6.77 -4.41 26.87
N LEU A 291 6.28 -3.44 26.11
CA LEU A 291 5.46 -3.69 24.93
C LEU A 291 6.36 -3.64 23.70
N ILE A 292 6.54 -4.78 23.02
CA ILE A 292 7.24 -4.85 21.74
C ILE A 292 6.24 -4.63 20.62
N VAL A 293 6.54 -3.74 19.68
CA VAL A 293 5.66 -3.45 18.55
C VAL A 293 6.44 -3.57 17.24
N PHE A 294 6.15 -4.61 16.45
CA PHE A 294 6.69 -4.78 15.10
C PHE A 294 5.81 -4.10 14.06
N TRP A 295 6.38 -3.23 13.22
CA TRP A 295 5.66 -2.49 12.18
C TRP A 295 6.58 -2.08 11.01
N GLY A 296 5.98 -1.56 9.92
CA GLY A 296 6.68 -1.05 8.74
C GLY A 296 5.93 0.10 8.05
N PHE A 297 6.58 0.84 7.14
CA PHE A 297 5.94 1.95 6.40
C PHE A 297 4.91 1.46 5.38
N ASP A 298 5.01 0.20 4.97
CA ASP A 298 4.08 -0.51 4.08
C ASP A 298 2.82 -1.02 4.83
N CYS A 299 2.64 -0.67 6.11
CA CYS A 299 1.50 -1.02 6.94
C CYS A 299 0.60 0.21 7.22
N PRO A 300 -0.47 0.44 6.43
CA PRO A 300 -1.35 1.59 6.63
C PRO A 300 -2.01 1.64 8.01
N SER A 301 -2.53 0.52 8.52
CA SER A 301 -3.16 0.47 9.84
C SER A 301 -2.16 0.78 10.97
N CYS A 302 -0.90 0.37 10.81
CA CYS A 302 0.15 0.72 11.76
C CYS A 302 0.30 2.24 11.87
N LEU A 303 0.35 2.93 10.73
CA LEU A 303 0.57 4.36 10.66
C LEU A 303 -0.66 5.18 11.05
N ILE A 304 -1.85 4.72 10.66
CA ILE A 304 -3.09 5.48 10.78
C ILE A 304 -3.76 5.28 12.14
N ASP A 305 -3.65 4.09 12.74
CA ASP A 305 -4.39 3.73 13.94
C ASP A 305 -3.45 3.37 15.10
N HIS A 306 -2.54 2.41 14.92
CA HIS A 306 -1.73 1.89 16.03
C HIS A 306 -0.65 2.84 16.55
N MET A 307 0.09 3.53 15.68
CA MET A 307 1.09 4.51 16.13
C MET A 307 0.43 5.67 16.89
N PRO A 308 -0.65 6.30 16.39
CA PRO A 308 -1.42 7.27 17.16
C PRO A 308 -1.91 6.75 18.51
N GLU A 309 -2.43 5.52 18.57
CA GLU A 309 -2.87 4.89 19.82
C GLU A 309 -1.72 4.75 20.83
N LEU A 310 -0.54 4.30 20.38
CA LEU A 310 0.64 4.15 21.22
C LEU A 310 1.21 5.50 21.69
N ILE A 311 1.21 6.52 20.81
CA ILE A 311 1.61 7.88 21.17
C ILE A 311 0.68 8.40 22.29
N ALA A 312 -0.63 8.29 22.10
CA ALA A 312 -1.62 8.72 23.09
C ALA A 312 -1.46 7.96 24.42
N PHE A 313 -1.32 6.63 24.38
CA PHE A 313 -1.11 5.81 25.57
C PHE A 313 0.13 6.25 26.36
N HIS A 314 1.25 6.50 25.66
CA HIS A 314 2.50 6.94 26.30
C HIS A 314 2.39 8.34 26.91
N GLU A 315 1.65 9.26 26.28
CA GLU A 315 1.36 10.58 26.84
C GLU A 315 0.46 10.50 28.08
N GLU A 316 -0.60 9.70 28.03
CA GLU A 316 -1.57 9.51 29.12
C GLU A 316 -0.94 8.85 30.36
N HIS A 317 0.04 7.97 30.16
CA HIS A 317 0.75 7.25 31.23
C HIS A 317 2.15 7.82 31.50
N GLY A 318 2.41 9.08 31.13
CA GLY A 318 3.71 9.73 31.29
C GLY A 318 4.23 9.80 32.73
N ASP A 319 3.35 9.71 33.73
CA ASP A 319 3.69 9.64 35.16
C ASP A 319 4.11 8.24 35.64
N ARG A 320 3.99 7.21 34.78
CA ARG A 320 4.27 5.79 35.06
C ARG A 320 5.37 5.21 34.18
N LEU A 321 6.17 6.05 33.51
CA LEU A 321 7.26 5.59 32.63
C LEU A 321 8.36 4.80 33.37
N ASP A 322 8.39 4.83 34.71
CA ASP A 322 9.23 3.96 35.53
C ASP A 322 8.73 2.51 35.59
N ARG A 323 7.45 2.26 35.25
CA ARG A 323 6.78 0.95 35.31
C ARG A 323 6.66 0.25 33.95
N PHE A 324 6.81 0.96 32.84
CA PHE A 324 6.73 0.35 31.50
C PHE A 324 7.69 0.97 30.47
N GLN A 325 7.86 0.26 29.36
CA GLN A 325 8.59 0.70 28.17
C GLN A 325 7.84 0.24 26.92
N VAL A 326 7.72 1.12 25.92
CA VAL A 326 7.37 0.70 24.54
C VAL A 326 8.68 0.53 23.78
N LEU A 327 8.93 -0.67 23.25
CA LEU A 327 10.07 -0.96 22.38
C LEU A 327 9.56 -1.18 20.96
N SER A 328 9.62 -0.12 20.14
CA SER A 328 9.20 -0.19 18.75
C SER A 328 10.28 -0.86 17.90
N VAL A 329 9.88 -1.80 17.05
CA VAL A 329 10.75 -2.48 16.09
C VAL A 329 10.21 -2.21 14.69
N PHE A 330 10.85 -1.28 14.00
CA PHE A 330 10.59 -0.99 12.61
C PHE A 330 11.33 -2.01 11.73
N ILE A 331 10.57 -2.78 10.95
CA ILE A 331 11.07 -3.74 9.99
C ILE A 331 10.95 -3.12 8.60
N ASP A 332 12.06 -2.95 7.89
CA ASP A 332 12.06 -2.43 6.53
C ASP A 332 11.93 -3.57 5.52
N THR A 333 10.71 -3.73 4.99
CA THR A 333 10.37 -4.74 3.97
C THR A 333 10.69 -4.27 2.55
N GLU A 334 10.99 -2.99 2.35
CA GLU A 334 11.29 -2.39 1.04
C GLU A 334 12.80 -2.28 0.78
N GLY A 335 13.62 -2.33 1.84
CA GLY A 335 15.08 -2.32 1.76
C GLY A 335 15.70 -0.92 1.52
N GLU A 336 14.96 0.15 1.87
CA GLU A 336 15.32 1.54 1.66
C GLU A 336 15.82 2.28 2.92
N VAL A 337 15.67 1.67 4.11
CA VAL A 337 15.86 2.32 5.41
C VAL A 337 16.75 1.45 6.31
N ALA A 338 18.03 1.79 6.37
CA ALA A 338 19.00 1.09 7.21
C ALA A 338 19.58 1.97 8.34
N THR A 339 19.34 3.28 8.30
CA THR A 339 19.93 4.23 9.24
C THR A 339 18.88 5.14 9.88
N VAL A 340 19.20 5.68 11.06
CA VAL A 340 18.32 6.64 11.75
C VAL A 340 18.00 7.87 10.87
N PRO A 341 18.95 8.52 10.16
CA PRO A 341 18.62 9.65 9.30
C PRO A 341 17.68 9.31 8.13
N GLU A 342 17.76 8.09 7.58
CA GLU A 342 16.84 7.62 6.55
C GLU A 342 15.44 7.40 7.12
N PHE A 343 15.37 6.74 8.28
CA PHE A 343 14.13 6.52 9.01
C PHE A 343 13.45 7.85 9.33
N GLU A 344 14.17 8.80 9.94
CA GLU A 344 13.68 10.14 10.27
C GLU A 344 13.16 10.90 9.03
N ARG A 345 13.90 10.83 7.93
CA ARG A 345 13.48 11.47 6.67
C ARG A 345 12.17 10.90 6.16
N ARG A 346 11.98 9.57 6.27
CA ARG A 346 10.77 8.87 5.84
C ARG A 346 9.61 9.02 6.82
N LEU A 347 9.91 9.17 8.11
CA LEU A 347 8.95 9.36 9.20
C LEU A 347 8.27 10.73 9.15
N ARG A 348 9.02 11.79 8.80
CA ARG A 348 8.58 13.19 8.88
C ARG A 348 7.19 13.49 8.28
N PRO A 349 6.84 13.04 7.07
CA PRO A 349 5.49 13.24 6.52
C PRO A 349 4.38 12.68 7.41
N PHE A 350 4.60 11.54 8.06
CA PHE A 350 3.62 10.92 8.95
C PHE A 350 3.44 11.75 10.23
N VAL A 351 4.55 12.22 10.81
CA VAL A 351 4.51 13.15 11.96
C VAL A 351 3.72 14.41 11.59
N GLU A 352 4.02 15.02 10.45
CA GLU A 352 3.41 16.30 10.03
C GLU A 352 1.93 16.18 9.63
N HIS A 353 1.52 15.08 8.99
CA HIS A 353 0.23 14.99 8.31
C HIS A 353 -0.69 13.87 8.78
N VAL A 354 -0.20 12.95 9.62
CA VAL A 354 -0.97 11.80 10.12
C VAL A 354 -1.06 11.79 11.63
N TRP A 355 0.00 12.23 12.34
CA TRP A 355 0.10 12.18 13.80
C TRP A 355 -0.04 13.54 14.47
N ASP A 356 -0.65 14.52 13.79
CA ASP A 356 -0.91 15.88 14.30
C ASP A 356 0.34 16.59 14.87
N GLY A 357 1.50 16.35 14.26
CA GLY A 357 2.79 16.89 14.67
C GLY A 357 3.45 16.17 15.86
N LYS A 358 2.85 15.07 16.35
CA LYS A 358 3.41 14.26 17.43
C LYS A 358 4.41 13.25 16.87
N ASP A 359 5.63 13.31 17.40
CA ASP A 359 6.67 12.32 17.14
C ASP A 359 6.42 11.06 18.00
N LEU A 360 7.10 9.96 17.69
CA LEU A 360 7.10 8.76 18.52
C LEU A 360 7.83 9.07 19.84
N PRO A 361 7.18 8.96 21.01
CA PRO A 361 7.81 9.30 22.29
C PRO A 361 8.70 8.17 22.86
N PHE A 362 8.81 7.06 22.13
CA PHE A 362 9.53 5.85 22.51
C PHE A 362 10.67 5.50 21.53
N PRO A 363 11.66 4.69 21.96
CA PRO A 363 12.76 4.27 21.11
C PRO A 363 12.30 3.32 19.99
N VAL A 364 13.03 3.36 18.87
CA VAL A 364 12.78 2.54 17.68
C VAL A 364 14.03 1.77 17.29
N LEU A 365 13.97 0.45 17.22
CA LEU A 365 14.97 -0.41 16.59
C LEU A 365 14.64 -0.57 15.10
N ILE A 366 15.66 -0.57 14.24
CA ILE A 366 15.52 -0.61 12.77
C ILE A 366 16.14 -1.91 12.24
N ASP A 367 15.32 -2.78 11.65
CA ASP A 367 15.70 -4.05 11.05
C ASP A 367 15.40 -4.09 9.54
N PRO A 368 16.41 -3.82 8.67
CA PRO A 368 16.28 -4.00 7.23
C PRO A 368 16.63 -5.43 6.76
N SER A 369 16.98 -6.33 7.68
CA SER A 369 17.48 -7.67 7.35
C SER A 369 16.42 -8.77 7.39
N LEU A 370 15.20 -8.44 7.83
CA LEU A 370 14.09 -9.38 8.08
C LEU A 370 14.45 -10.53 9.05
N ARG A 371 15.53 -10.39 9.81
CA ARG A 371 15.97 -11.41 10.78
C ARG A 371 15.07 -11.47 11.99
N SER A 372 14.59 -10.33 12.49
CA SER A 372 13.58 -10.30 13.54
C SER A 372 12.25 -10.87 13.03
N TRP A 373 11.87 -10.53 11.79
CA TRP A 373 10.68 -11.10 11.15
C TRP A 373 10.73 -12.64 11.14
N SER A 374 11.86 -13.19 10.68
CA SER A 374 12.08 -14.63 10.60
C SER A 374 12.18 -15.30 11.98
N SER A 375 12.93 -14.72 12.92
CA SER A 375 13.15 -15.30 14.26
C SER A 375 11.87 -15.35 15.11
N TYR A 376 10.97 -14.39 14.89
CA TYR A 376 9.70 -14.33 15.59
C TYR A 376 8.58 -15.09 14.86
N SER A 377 8.74 -15.47 13.58
CA SER A 377 7.64 -15.98 12.75
C SER A 377 6.48 -14.98 12.66
N LEU A 378 6.80 -13.74 12.27
CA LEU A 378 5.78 -12.72 12.09
C LEU A 378 4.89 -13.08 10.87
N ASP A 379 3.57 -13.05 11.08
CA ASP A 379 2.58 -13.31 10.03
C ASP A 379 2.09 -12.02 9.35
N GLY A 380 2.41 -10.87 9.92
CA GLY A 380 1.85 -9.58 9.51
C GLY A 380 2.23 -8.44 10.44
N PHE A 381 1.93 -7.23 9.99
CA PHE A 381 1.97 -6.04 10.82
C PHE A 381 0.55 -5.53 11.16
N PRO A 382 0.40 -4.84 12.30
CA PRO A 382 1.37 -4.84 13.40
C PRO A 382 1.37 -6.20 14.11
N THR A 383 2.48 -6.53 14.77
CA THR A 383 2.51 -7.58 15.79
C THR A 383 2.90 -6.95 17.12
N VAL A 384 2.09 -7.14 18.15
CA VAL A 384 2.27 -6.55 19.48
C VAL A 384 2.47 -7.68 20.50
N LEU A 385 3.53 -7.60 21.29
CA LEU A 385 3.89 -8.59 22.30
C LEU A 385 4.14 -7.93 23.65
N LEU A 386 3.81 -8.61 24.75
CA LEU A 386 3.99 -8.10 26.11
C LEU A 386 5.03 -8.92 26.88
N ILE A 387 5.96 -8.21 27.50
CA ILE A 387 7.02 -8.77 28.36
C ILE A 387 6.77 -8.34 29.80
N ASP A 388 6.84 -9.30 30.72
CA ASP A 388 6.71 -9.06 32.16
C ASP A 388 7.95 -8.39 32.77
N PRO A 389 7.86 -7.86 34.00
CA PRO A 389 8.99 -7.23 34.71
C PRO A 389 10.24 -8.12 34.89
N GLU A 390 10.09 -9.43 34.82
CA GLU A 390 11.17 -10.42 34.88
C GLU A 390 11.85 -10.66 33.52
N GLY A 391 11.30 -10.11 32.44
CA GLY A 391 11.83 -10.20 31.08
C GLY A 391 11.31 -11.40 30.29
N HIS A 392 10.18 -12.00 30.69
CA HIS A 392 9.56 -13.11 29.99
C HIS A 392 8.39 -12.66 29.13
N LEU A 393 8.22 -13.31 27.98
CA LEU A 393 7.07 -13.12 27.12
C LEU A 393 5.81 -13.69 27.79
N VAL A 394 4.75 -12.90 27.82
CA VAL A 394 3.43 -13.29 28.34
C VAL A 394 2.34 -12.95 27.33
N GLU A 395 1.17 -13.56 27.50
CA GLU A 395 -0.01 -13.17 26.73
C GLU A 395 -0.43 -11.75 27.13
N GLY A 396 -0.65 -10.90 26.13
CA GLY A 396 -1.10 -9.53 26.35
C GLY A 396 -0.72 -8.59 25.22
N ASP A 397 -1.31 -7.41 25.28
CA ASP A 397 -1.22 -6.32 24.31
C ASP A 397 -1.23 -4.97 25.05
N LEU A 398 -1.51 -3.88 24.31
CA LEU A 398 -1.60 -2.54 24.88
C LEU A 398 -2.71 -2.42 25.94
N SER A 399 -3.87 -3.06 25.73
CA SER A 399 -4.96 -3.07 26.71
C SER A 399 -4.52 -3.77 28.00
N THR A 400 -3.89 -4.94 27.86
CA THR A 400 -3.37 -5.71 28.98
C THR A 400 -2.34 -4.89 29.76
N LEU A 401 -1.45 -4.17 29.07
CA LEU A 401 -0.50 -3.25 29.72
C LEU A 401 -1.22 -2.16 30.53
N GLY A 402 -2.27 -1.55 29.96
CA GLY A 402 -3.08 -0.54 30.66
C GLY A 402 -3.68 -1.05 31.98
N ASP A 403 -4.19 -2.28 31.97
CA ASP A 403 -4.69 -2.94 33.19
C ASP A 403 -3.57 -3.14 34.22
N ARG A 404 -2.40 -3.62 33.80
CA ARG A 404 -1.22 -3.84 34.67
C ARG A 404 -0.63 -2.57 35.26
N LEU A 405 -0.86 -1.43 34.62
CA LEU A 405 -0.43 -0.13 35.14
C LEU A 405 -1.42 0.47 36.13
N SER A 406 -2.66 -0.02 36.16
CA SER A 406 -3.73 0.47 37.03
C SER A 406 -3.77 -0.23 38.39
N ASP A 407 -3.27 -1.46 38.46
CA ASP A 407 -2.94 -2.17 39.71
C ASP A 407 -1.72 -1.54 40.41
#